data_AF-D9VJY5-F1
#
_entry.id   AF-D9VJY5-F1
#
_cell.length_a   1.000
_cell.length_b   1.000
_cell.length_c   1.000
_cell.angle_alpha   90.00
_cell.angle_beta   90.00
_cell.angle_gamma   90.00
#
_symmetry.space_group_name_H-M   'P 1'
#
loop_
_entity.id
_entity.type
_entity.pdbx_description
1 polymer ?
#
loop_
_entity_poly.entity_id
_entity_poly.type
_entity_poly.pdbx_seq_one_letter_code
_entity_poly.pdbx_strand_id
1 'polypeptide(L)'
;MRWAHRFVARSRGCAVIRCAAVARRPRSPCGGRRGAWRPGENRLLSRVPRAYPAADRQGLPEGSRTDMSAENPASPLDNPVWGSLNGAHRAFAEYSGSGAARYLLSANPFAALADPEDPAAWADLAALVGPGQEVWLTGLLTPPAGWETVAVVPGVQLDGRAVRVEHAPDAVRLGPADVEEMTALVKLTEPGPFLPRTVELGTYLGIRHEGRLVAMAGERMRPPGWTEISAVCTHPDFRGRG
;
A
#
# COMPACT_ATOMS: atom_id res chain seq x y z
N MET A 1 -23.30 -11.88 -2.59
CA MET A 1 -22.12 -11.71 -3.47
C MET A 1 -22.56 -11.54 -4.94
N ARG A 2 -23.09 -10.37 -5.35
CA ARG A 2 -23.54 -10.09 -6.74
C ARG A 2 -22.71 -9.03 -7.48
N TRP A 3 -21.48 -8.73 -7.02
CA TRP A 3 -20.68 -7.62 -7.55
C TRP A 3 -19.41 -8.06 -8.33
N ALA A 4 -18.96 -9.30 -8.17
CA ALA A 4 -17.65 -9.73 -8.66
C ALA A 4 -17.51 -9.85 -10.19
N HIS A 5 -18.61 -9.97 -10.94
CA HIS A 5 -18.57 -10.23 -12.39
C HIS A 5 -18.33 -8.99 -13.27
N ARG A 6 -18.10 -7.80 -12.71
CA ARG A 6 -17.97 -6.55 -13.47
C ARG A 6 -16.61 -5.88 -13.40
N PHE A 7 -15.65 -6.44 -12.66
CA PHE A 7 -14.33 -5.86 -12.50
C PHE A 7 -13.32 -6.50 -13.47
N VAL A 8 -12.45 -5.70 -14.07
CA VAL A 8 -11.21 -6.24 -14.64
C VAL A 8 -10.30 -6.61 -13.47
N ALA A 9 -10.01 -7.90 -13.32
CA ALA A 9 -9.20 -8.44 -12.25
C ALA A 9 -7.78 -8.73 -12.74
N ARG A 10 -6.77 -8.23 -12.02
CA ARG A 10 -5.36 -8.58 -12.24
C ARG A 10 -4.77 -9.08 -10.93
N SER A 11 -4.04 -10.19 -10.95
CA SER A 11 -3.27 -10.66 -9.78
C SER A 11 -2.17 -9.66 -9.47
N ARG A 12 -2.35 -8.85 -8.42
CA ARG A 12 -1.39 -7.87 -7.94
C ARG A 12 -1.43 -7.86 -6.41
N GLY A 13 -0.54 -8.65 -5.82
CA GLY A 13 -0.31 -8.65 -4.38
C GLY A 13 0.59 -7.49 -3.94
N CYS A 14 0.99 -7.52 -2.68
CA CYS A 14 2.05 -6.67 -2.13
C CYS A 14 3.12 -7.55 -1.49
N ALA A 15 4.33 -7.04 -1.39
CA ALA A 15 5.42 -7.67 -0.65
C ALA A 15 5.93 -6.73 0.44
N VAL A 16 6.21 -7.29 1.61
CA VAL A 16 7.02 -6.63 2.63
C VAL A 16 8.44 -7.12 2.44
N ILE A 17 9.34 -6.20 2.16
CA ILE A 17 10.76 -6.51 1.94
C ILE A 17 11.62 -5.78 2.96
N ARG A 18 12.70 -6.42 3.40
CA ARG A 18 13.67 -5.87 4.34
C ARG A 18 14.98 -5.59 3.63
N CYS A 19 15.52 -4.40 3.86
CA CYS A 19 16.87 -4.05 3.42
C CYS A 19 17.89 -4.75 4.32
N ALA A 20 18.49 -5.84 3.85
CA ALA A 20 19.55 -6.52 4.61
C ALA A 20 20.90 -5.79 4.51
N ALA A 21 21.01 -4.80 3.62
CA ALA A 21 22.28 -4.21 3.25
C ALA A 21 22.94 -3.38 4.37
N VAL A 22 23.90 -3.99 5.06
CA VAL A 22 25.18 -3.32 5.36
C VAL A 22 26.17 -3.74 4.28
N ALA A 23 26.04 -3.22 3.07
CA ALA A 23 27.10 -3.34 2.07
C ALA A 23 28.25 -2.41 2.47
N ARG A 24 29.21 -2.93 3.24
CA ARG A 24 30.49 -2.24 3.45
C ARG A 24 31.13 -2.04 2.07
N ARG A 25 31.36 -0.78 1.66
CA ARG A 25 32.36 -0.48 0.63
C ARG A 25 33.68 -1.17 1.03
N PRO A 26 34.47 -1.73 0.10
CA PRO A 26 35.85 -2.09 0.42
C PRO A 26 36.54 -0.83 0.93
N ARG A 27 36.96 -0.85 2.21
CA ARG A 27 37.64 0.28 2.85
C ARG A 27 39.04 0.36 2.27
N SER A 28 39.34 1.41 1.52
CA SER A 28 40.71 1.93 1.50
C SER A 28 41.05 2.45 2.90
N PRO A 29 42.24 2.17 3.45
CA PRO A 29 42.58 2.56 4.80
C PRO A 29 43.00 4.03 4.80
N CYS A 30 42.20 4.92 5.39
CA CYS A 30 42.69 6.17 6.00
C CYS A 30 41.66 6.71 7.01
N GLY A 31 42.13 7.01 8.22
CA GLY A 31 41.33 7.20 9.42
C GLY A 31 40.57 8.53 9.54
N GLY A 32 39.59 8.52 10.44
CA GLY A 32 38.88 9.72 10.92
C GLY A 32 37.77 9.34 11.89
N ARG A 33 37.68 10.05 13.03
CA ARG A 33 37.00 9.62 14.27
C ARG A 33 35.45 9.72 14.22
N ARG A 34 34.86 9.01 15.18
CA ARG A 34 33.44 8.62 15.33
C ARG A 34 32.53 9.78 15.76
N GLY A 35 31.34 9.86 15.16
CA GLY A 35 30.12 10.37 15.78
C GLY A 35 29.03 9.30 15.63
N ALA A 36 28.61 8.70 16.74
CA ALA A 36 27.67 7.58 16.74
C ALA A 36 26.22 8.10 16.69
N TRP A 37 25.53 7.87 15.56
CA TRP A 37 24.08 8.00 15.47
C TRP A 37 23.41 6.73 16.02
N ARG A 38 22.42 6.90 16.89
CA ARG A 38 21.63 5.79 17.45
C ARG A 38 20.31 5.68 16.66
N PRO A 39 19.98 4.53 16.06
CA PRO A 39 18.67 4.33 15.46
C PRO A 39 17.62 4.18 16.56
N GLY A 40 16.49 4.89 16.44
CA GLY A 40 15.29 4.59 17.20
C GLY A 40 14.62 3.35 16.65
N GLU A 41 14.30 2.39 17.51
CA GLU A 41 13.58 1.16 17.16
C GLU A 41 12.15 1.49 16.70
N ASN A 42 11.82 1.23 15.42
CA ASN A 42 10.47 1.36 14.92
C ASN A 42 9.75 0.00 14.98
N ARG A 43 9.15 -0.31 16.14
CA ARG A 43 8.54 -1.63 16.43
C ARG A 43 7.12 -1.81 15.87
N LEU A 44 6.58 -0.82 15.15
CA LEU A 44 5.17 -0.76 14.76
C LEU A 44 4.78 -1.55 13.49
N LEU A 45 5.74 -2.07 12.72
CA LEU A 45 5.46 -2.87 11.50
C LEU A 45 5.28 -4.38 11.76
N SER A 46 5.41 -4.83 13.01
CA SER A 46 5.59 -6.25 13.36
C SER A 46 4.33 -7.14 13.37
N ARG A 47 3.18 -6.66 12.87
CA ARG A 47 1.96 -7.48 12.78
C ARG A 47 1.35 -7.42 11.39
N VAL A 48 1.85 -8.30 10.52
CA VAL A 48 1.17 -8.68 9.28
C VAL A 48 -0.16 -9.36 9.66
N PRO A 49 -1.33 -8.90 9.17
CA PRO A 49 -2.59 -9.60 9.39
C PRO A 49 -2.51 -11.03 8.86
N ARG A 50 -3.11 -11.97 9.59
CA ARG A 50 -3.16 -13.38 9.20
C ARG A 50 -3.86 -13.49 7.84
N ALA A 51 -3.22 -14.20 6.89
CA ALA A 51 -3.75 -14.39 5.55
C ALA A 51 -5.22 -14.86 5.57
N TYR A 52 -6.06 -14.27 4.72
CA TYR A 52 -7.42 -14.75 4.48
C TYR A 52 -7.37 -16.21 4.00
N PRO A 53 -8.28 -17.09 4.47
CA PRO A 53 -8.35 -18.45 3.95
C PRO A 53 -8.65 -18.41 2.46
N ALA A 54 -7.90 -19.20 1.69
CA ALA A 54 -8.08 -19.34 0.25
C ALA A 54 -9.50 -19.86 -0.03
N ALA A 55 -10.23 -19.18 -0.92
CA ALA A 55 -11.45 -19.74 -1.49
C ALA A 55 -11.08 -20.90 -2.43
N ASP A 56 -11.82 -22.01 -2.32
CA ASP A 56 -11.63 -23.22 -3.11
C ASP A 56 -11.60 -22.93 -4.61
N ARG A 57 -10.52 -23.37 -5.26
CA ARG A 57 -10.38 -23.33 -6.72
C ARG A 57 -11.01 -24.57 -7.32
N GLN A 58 -12.29 -24.50 -7.68
CA GLN A 58 -12.88 -25.44 -8.62
C GLN A 58 -13.62 -24.70 -9.74
N GLY A 59 -13.10 -24.87 -10.97
CA GLY A 59 -13.83 -24.68 -12.23
C GLY A 59 -13.84 -23.27 -12.83
N LEU A 60 -12.83 -22.93 -13.64
CA LEU A 60 -12.96 -21.93 -14.71
C LEU A 60 -12.61 -22.60 -16.05
N PRO A 61 -13.43 -22.47 -17.11
CA PRO A 61 -13.20 -23.14 -18.39
C PRO A 61 -12.08 -22.46 -19.20
N GLU A 62 -11.29 -23.28 -19.89
CA GLU A 62 -10.23 -22.86 -20.81
C GLU A 62 -10.83 -22.16 -22.05
N GLY A 63 -10.57 -20.86 -22.18
CA GLY A 63 -10.98 -20.05 -23.33
C GLY A 63 -9.78 -19.35 -23.97
N SER A 64 -9.48 -19.77 -25.21
CA SER A 64 -8.73 -19.09 -26.29
C SER A 64 -7.53 -18.22 -25.92
N ARG A 65 -6.33 -18.70 -26.28
CA ARG A 65 -5.11 -17.89 -26.41
C ARG A 65 -5.31 -16.83 -27.49
N THR A 66 -5.56 -15.59 -27.09
CA THR A 66 -5.31 -14.42 -27.92
C THR A 66 -3.87 -13.96 -27.74
N ASP A 67 -3.24 -13.71 -28.89
CA ASP A 67 -1.89 -13.24 -29.13
C ASP A 67 -1.41 -12.16 -28.14
N MET A 68 -0.38 -12.47 -27.35
CA MET A 68 0.27 -11.59 -26.38
C MET A 68 1.46 -10.88 -27.01
N SER A 69 1.24 -9.95 -27.95
CA SER A 69 2.33 -9.09 -28.42
C SER A 69 1.87 -7.70 -28.88
N ALA A 70 0.97 -7.09 -28.11
CA ALA A 70 0.83 -5.64 -28.10
C ALA A 70 1.30 -5.14 -26.72
N GLU A 71 2.45 -4.47 -26.68
CA GLU A 71 2.90 -3.71 -25.51
C GLU A 71 1.80 -2.72 -25.14
N ASN A 72 0.99 -3.10 -24.16
CA ASN A 72 0.02 -2.21 -23.55
C ASN A 72 0.85 -1.17 -22.80
N PRO A 73 0.74 0.13 -23.09
CA PRO A 73 1.51 1.14 -22.35
C PRO A 73 1.28 0.92 -20.85
N ALA A 74 2.36 1.02 -20.07
CA ALA A 74 2.33 0.76 -18.63
C ALA A 74 1.18 1.55 -17.99
N SER A 75 0.21 0.83 -17.41
CA SER A 75 -0.96 1.47 -16.81
C SER A 75 -0.51 2.21 -15.55
N PRO A 76 -1.08 3.39 -15.23
CA PRO A 76 -0.84 4.04 -13.94
C PRO A 76 -1.18 3.15 -12.73
N LEU A 77 -2.04 2.15 -12.93
CA LEU A 77 -2.40 1.14 -11.94
C LEU A 77 -1.34 0.05 -11.75
N ASP A 78 -0.36 -0.05 -12.66
CA ASP A 78 0.71 -1.04 -12.56
C ASP A 78 1.77 -0.63 -11.54
N ASN A 79 1.96 0.67 -11.32
CA ASN A 79 2.81 1.24 -10.28
C ASN A 79 2.07 2.38 -9.52
N PRO A 80 1.01 2.05 -8.77
CA PRO A 80 0.10 3.04 -8.22
C PRO A 80 0.74 3.89 -7.13
N VAL A 81 1.68 3.32 -6.35
CA VAL A 81 2.42 4.05 -5.32
C VAL A 81 3.32 5.10 -5.96
N TRP A 82 4.14 4.72 -6.96
CA TRP A 82 5.00 5.67 -7.67
C TRP A 82 4.21 6.81 -8.31
N GLY A 83 3.11 6.47 -9.00
CA GLY A 83 2.24 7.46 -9.64
C GLY A 83 1.58 8.41 -8.64
N SER A 84 1.21 7.91 -7.45
CA SER A 84 0.65 8.73 -6.37
C SER A 84 1.69 9.70 -5.81
N LEU A 85 2.88 9.19 -5.48
CA LEU A 85 3.96 9.98 -4.88
C LEU A 85 4.46 11.04 -5.85
N ASN A 86 4.53 10.77 -7.15
CA ASN A 86 4.91 11.78 -8.15
C ASN A 86 3.76 12.71 -8.59
N GLY A 87 2.58 12.57 -7.98
CA GLY A 87 1.39 13.35 -8.30
C GLY A 87 0.72 13.89 -7.03
N ALA A 88 -0.51 13.46 -6.79
CA ALA A 88 -1.36 14.00 -5.73
C ALA A 88 -0.76 13.90 -4.32
N HIS A 89 0.13 12.94 -4.07
CA HIS A 89 0.72 12.70 -2.75
C HIS A 89 2.18 13.15 -2.64
N ARG A 90 2.66 14.03 -3.53
CA ARG A 90 4.04 14.55 -3.50
C ARG A 90 4.41 15.20 -2.17
N ALA A 91 3.46 15.84 -1.48
CA ALA A 91 3.68 16.44 -0.17
C ALA A 91 3.85 15.41 0.98
N PHE A 92 3.52 14.14 0.73
CA PHE A 92 3.65 13.03 1.67
C PHE A 92 4.82 12.10 1.30
N ALA A 93 5.73 12.55 0.42
CA ALA A 93 6.77 11.72 -0.15
C ALA A 93 8.18 12.16 0.29
N GLU A 94 9.03 11.17 0.55
CA GLU A 94 10.48 11.32 0.62
C GLU A 94 11.10 10.58 -0.58
N TYR A 95 12.18 11.12 -1.13
CA TYR A 95 12.83 10.60 -2.35
C TYR A 95 14.32 10.39 -2.12
N SER A 96 14.88 9.44 -2.86
CA SER A 96 16.32 9.27 -3.04
C SER A 96 16.60 9.06 -4.52
N GLY A 97 17.53 9.83 -5.07
CA GLY A 97 17.81 9.82 -6.51
C GLY A 97 16.56 10.03 -7.36
N SER A 98 16.57 9.46 -8.55
CA SER A 98 15.40 9.43 -9.46
C SER A 98 14.65 8.10 -9.40
N GLY A 99 15.19 7.10 -8.70
CA GLY A 99 14.71 5.72 -8.75
C GLY A 99 13.81 5.30 -7.60
N ALA A 100 13.79 6.01 -6.46
CA ALA A 100 13.02 5.58 -5.29
C ALA A 100 12.30 6.69 -4.54
N ALA A 101 11.12 6.34 -4.02
CA ALA A 101 10.31 7.20 -3.16
C ALA A 101 9.63 6.37 -2.06
N ARG A 102 9.32 7.00 -0.92
CA ARG A 102 8.48 6.41 0.12
C ARG A 102 7.50 7.42 0.66
N TYR A 103 6.37 6.94 1.17
CA TYR A 103 5.50 7.78 1.96
C TYR A 103 6.15 8.16 3.30
N LEU A 104 5.76 9.31 3.85
CA LEU A 104 5.97 9.61 5.27
C LEU A 104 5.40 8.46 6.10
N LEU A 105 6.20 7.93 7.03
CA LEU A 105 5.83 6.76 7.84
C LEU A 105 4.62 7.00 8.76
N SER A 106 4.21 8.25 8.95
CA SER A 106 2.99 8.61 9.68
C SER A 106 1.74 8.61 8.81
N ALA A 107 1.88 8.57 7.48
CA ALA A 107 0.77 8.60 6.53
C ALA A 107 0.50 7.24 5.90
N ASN A 108 1.53 6.53 5.45
CA ASN A 108 1.38 5.27 4.71
C ASN A 108 2.71 4.46 4.74
N PRO A 109 2.69 3.12 4.90
CA PRO A 109 3.92 2.33 5.01
C PRO A 109 4.58 1.97 3.66
N PHE A 110 3.98 2.35 2.53
CA PHE A 110 4.44 1.96 1.21
C PHE A 110 5.65 2.77 0.72
N ALA A 111 6.52 2.09 -0.02
CA ALA A 111 7.54 2.67 -0.86
C ALA A 111 7.27 2.31 -2.34
N ALA A 112 8.00 2.95 -3.24
CA ALA A 112 7.96 2.66 -4.66
C ALA A 112 9.32 2.83 -5.31
N LEU A 113 9.51 2.03 -6.35
CA LEU A 113 10.59 2.13 -7.31
C LEU A 113 10.03 2.74 -8.59
N ALA A 114 10.82 3.58 -9.27
CA ALA A 114 10.46 4.09 -10.59
C ALA A 114 10.33 2.93 -11.59
N ASP A 115 11.34 2.06 -11.58
CA ASP A 115 11.41 0.83 -12.34
C ASP A 115 11.98 -0.28 -11.43
N PRO A 116 11.22 -1.34 -11.10
CA PRO A 116 11.72 -2.43 -10.28
C PRO A 116 12.76 -3.32 -11.00
N GLU A 117 12.91 -3.23 -12.32
CA GLU A 117 13.95 -3.95 -13.06
C GLU A 117 15.29 -3.19 -13.07
N ASP A 118 15.31 -1.91 -12.70
CA ASP A 118 16.51 -1.08 -12.63
C ASP A 118 17.24 -1.25 -11.28
N PRO A 119 18.48 -1.79 -11.26
CA PRO A 119 19.27 -1.89 -10.04
C PRO A 119 19.56 -0.56 -9.34
N ALA A 120 19.60 0.56 -10.08
CA ALA A 120 19.82 1.87 -9.50
C ALA A 120 18.64 2.30 -8.61
N ALA A 121 17.40 1.97 -9.00
CA ALA A 121 16.21 2.22 -8.19
C ALA A 121 16.28 1.48 -6.84
N TRP A 122 16.78 0.26 -6.83
CA TRP A 122 16.99 -0.50 -5.59
C TRP A 122 18.09 0.09 -4.70
N ALA A 123 19.16 0.62 -5.30
CA ALA A 123 20.22 1.31 -4.56
C ALA A 123 19.69 2.62 -3.94
N ASP A 124 18.90 3.39 -4.69
CA ASP A 124 18.22 4.59 -4.21
C ASP A 124 17.28 4.26 -3.04
N LEU A 125 16.50 3.17 -3.16
CA LEU A 125 15.60 2.73 -2.09
C LEU A 125 16.38 2.31 -0.84
N ALA A 126 17.51 1.60 -1.00
CA ALA A 126 18.36 1.23 0.13
C ALA A 126 18.93 2.46 0.85
N ALA A 127 19.32 3.49 0.10
CA ALA A 127 19.78 4.76 0.66
C ALA A 127 18.66 5.52 1.38
N LEU A 128 17.41 5.44 0.87
CA LEU A 128 16.25 6.11 1.45
C LEU A 128 15.79 5.48 2.77
N VAL A 129 15.77 4.14 2.83
CA VAL A 129 15.20 3.41 3.98
C VAL A 129 16.26 3.06 5.02
N GLY A 130 17.49 2.82 4.60
CA GLY A 130 18.58 2.37 5.45
C GLY A 130 18.53 0.89 5.83
N PRO A 131 19.61 0.37 6.43
CA PRO A 131 19.73 -1.05 6.79
C PRO A 131 18.70 -1.49 7.82
N GLY A 132 18.22 -2.72 7.67
CA GLY A 132 17.30 -3.41 8.59
C GLY A 132 15.85 -2.92 8.53
N GLN A 133 15.55 -1.89 7.73
CA GLN A 133 14.19 -1.38 7.61
C GLN A 133 13.35 -2.22 6.65
N GLU A 134 12.07 -2.35 7.00
CA GLU A 134 11.05 -3.01 6.18
C GLU A 134 10.23 -1.97 5.41
N VAL A 135 9.92 -2.28 4.15
CA VAL A 135 9.03 -1.46 3.32
C VAL A 135 8.00 -2.31 2.61
N TRP A 136 6.84 -1.71 2.38
CA TRP A 136 5.78 -2.31 1.59
C TRP A 136 5.92 -1.88 0.14
N LEU A 137 6.08 -2.83 -0.78
CA LEU A 137 6.04 -2.58 -2.23
C LEU A 137 4.80 -3.23 -2.82
N THR A 138 4.17 -2.55 -3.78
CA THR A 138 3.11 -3.13 -4.60
C THR A 138 3.70 -4.05 -5.66
N GLY A 139 3.02 -5.17 -5.93
CA GLY A 139 3.49 -6.21 -6.83
C GLY A 139 4.14 -7.38 -6.09
N LEU A 140 4.37 -8.47 -6.82
CA LEU A 140 5.09 -9.66 -6.35
C LEU A 140 6.49 -9.66 -6.97
N LEU A 141 7.32 -8.72 -6.49
CA LEU A 141 8.67 -8.52 -7.02
C LEU A 141 9.61 -9.62 -6.52
N THR A 142 10.60 -9.96 -7.36
CA THR A 142 11.77 -10.74 -6.91
C THR A 142 12.87 -9.73 -6.57
N PRO A 143 13.10 -9.44 -5.29
CA PRO A 143 14.07 -8.40 -4.94
C PRO A 143 15.52 -8.87 -5.23
N PRO A 144 16.43 -7.94 -5.55
CA PRO A 144 17.83 -8.28 -5.82
C PRO A 144 18.57 -8.69 -4.54
N ALA A 145 19.81 -9.17 -4.71
CA ALA A 145 20.68 -9.48 -3.57
C ALA A 145 20.83 -8.28 -2.62
N GLY A 146 20.87 -8.56 -1.31
CA GLY A 146 20.89 -7.52 -0.26
C GLY A 146 19.49 -7.10 0.24
N TRP A 147 18.44 -7.69 -0.33
CA TRP A 147 17.05 -7.56 0.13
C TRP A 147 16.48 -8.93 0.45
N GLU A 148 15.56 -8.96 1.40
CA GLU A 148 14.87 -10.16 1.86
C GLU A 148 13.36 -9.95 1.76
N THR A 149 12.62 -10.88 1.14
CA THR A 149 11.16 -10.87 1.21
C THR A 149 10.72 -11.43 2.57
N VAL A 150 10.15 -10.57 3.41
CA VAL A 150 9.68 -10.92 4.76
C VAL A 150 8.27 -11.48 4.71
N ALA A 151 7.42 -10.91 3.86
CA ALA A 151 6.05 -11.36 3.70
C ALA A 151 5.54 -11.10 2.28
N VAL A 152 4.62 -11.94 1.83
CA VAL A 152 3.86 -11.74 0.60
C VAL A 152 2.38 -11.74 0.97
N VAL A 153 1.67 -10.73 0.48
CA VAL A 153 0.21 -10.62 0.60
C VAL A 153 -0.38 -10.78 -0.80
N PRO A 154 -0.90 -11.97 -1.15
CA PRO A 154 -1.60 -12.16 -2.41
C PRO A 154 -2.80 -11.22 -2.49
N GLY A 155 -3.02 -10.64 -3.67
CA GLY A 155 -4.07 -9.66 -3.87
C GLY A 155 -4.54 -9.67 -5.32
N VAL A 156 -5.76 -9.20 -5.50
CA VAL A 156 -6.35 -8.97 -6.82
C VAL A 156 -6.64 -7.49 -6.93
N GLN A 157 -6.09 -6.85 -7.95
CA GLN A 157 -6.43 -5.48 -8.31
C GLN A 157 -7.70 -5.51 -9.15
N LEU A 158 -8.69 -4.74 -8.72
CA LEU A 158 -9.95 -4.52 -9.41
C LEU A 158 -10.03 -3.06 -9.85
N ASP A 159 -10.39 -2.80 -11.11
CA ASP A 159 -10.64 -1.42 -11.57
C ASP A 159 -12.13 -1.03 -11.48
N GLY A 160 -12.40 0.18 -10.99
CA GLY A 160 -13.75 0.64 -10.66
C GLY A 160 -14.62 1.08 -11.85
N ARG A 161 -14.20 0.88 -13.11
CA ARG A 161 -14.88 1.52 -14.27
C ARG A 161 -16.32 1.08 -14.46
N ALA A 162 -16.65 -0.14 -14.08
CA ALA A 162 -18.01 -0.70 -14.20
C ALA A 162 -18.83 -0.59 -12.91
N VAL A 163 -18.30 0.09 -11.89
CA VAL A 163 -19.01 0.29 -10.62
C VAL A 163 -20.14 1.29 -10.83
N ARG A 164 -21.35 0.90 -10.43
CA ARG A 164 -22.47 1.84 -10.33
C ARG A 164 -22.26 2.71 -9.10
N VAL A 165 -22.20 4.02 -9.30
CA VAL A 165 -22.04 5.00 -8.23
C VAL A 165 -23.41 5.52 -7.81
N GLU A 166 -23.63 5.63 -6.50
CA GLU A 166 -24.82 6.22 -5.90
C GLU A 166 -24.42 7.14 -4.76
N HIS A 167 -25.27 8.13 -4.47
CA HIS A 167 -25.07 9.01 -3.33
C HIS A 167 -25.40 8.26 -2.02
N ALA A 168 -24.55 8.42 -1.01
CA ALA A 168 -24.79 7.90 0.33
C ALA A 168 -25.11 9.07 1.28
N PRO A 169 -26.39 9.47 1.44
CA PRO A 169 -26.77 10.66 2.20
C PRO A 169 -26.42 10.59 3.69
N ASP A 170 -26.35 9.38 4.24
CA ASP A 170 -26.02 9.17 5.65
C ASP A 170 -24.50 9.17 5.91
N ALA A 171 -23.68 9.25 4.85
CA ALA A 171 -22.24 9.27 4.96
C ALA A 171 -21.74 10.67 5.33
N VAL A 172 -21.00 10.75 6.44
CA VAL A 172 -20.37 11.98 6.92
C VAL A 172 -18.89 11.98 6.55
N ARG A 173 -18.35 13.16 6.23
CA ARG A 173 -16.91 13.32 5.99
C ARG A 173 -16.14 13.21 7.30
N LEU A 174 -15.10 12.38 7.29
CA LEU A 174 -14.18 12.21 8.41
C LEU A 174 -12.89 13.00 8.15
N GLY A 175 -12.27 13.49 9.21
CA GLY A 175 -11.02 14.25 9.14
C GLY A 175 -10.10 14.01 10.33
N PRO A 176 -9.08 14.87 10.53
CA PRO A 176 -8.10 14.73 11.61
C PRO A 176 -8.71 14.65 13.02
N ALA A 177 -9.87 15.27 13.24
CA ALA A 177 -10.59 15.21 14.52
C ALA A 177 -11.19 13.82 14.82
N ASP A 178 -11.44 13.00 13.80
CA ASP A 178 -12.04 11.67 13.93
C ASP A 178 -11.00 10.55 14.07
N VAL A 179 -9.69 10.85 14.01
CA VAL A 179 -8.60 9.86 13.93
C VAL A 179 -8.64 8.85 15.08
N GLU A 180 -9.02 9.28 16.28
CA GLU A 180 -9.14 8.39 17.43
C GLU A 180 -10.25 7.34 17.22
N GLU A 181 -11.46 7.76 16.83
CA GLU A 181 -12.58 6.86 16.52
C GLU A 181 -12.25 5.95 15.33
N MET A 182 -11.65 6.50 14.27
CA MET A 182 -11.23 5.72 13.10
C MET A 182 -10.22 4.64 13.49
N THR A 183 -9.23 4.99 14.31
CA THR A 183 -8.20 4.05 14.80
C THR A 183 -8.82 2.95 15.67
N ALA A 184 -9.82 3.29 16.51
CA ALA A 184 -10.54 2.31 17.30
C ALA A 184 -11.29 1.30 16.41
N LEU A 185 -11.97 1.78 15.37
CA LEU A 185 -12.66 0.91 14.41
C LEU A 185 -11.69 0.03 13.60
N VAL A 186 -10.55 0.58 13.15
CA VAL A 186 -9.48 -0.18 12.46
C VAL A 186 -8.95 -1.30 13.35
N LYS A 187 -8.64 -1.01 14.63
CA LYS A 187 -8.13 -2.03 15.56
C LYS A 187 -9.10 -3.19 15.76
N LEU A 188 -10.41 -2.91 15.68
CA LEU A 188 -11.45 -3.93 15.84
C LEU A 188 -11.65 -4.79 14.59
N THR A 189 -11.31 -4.28 13.41
CA THR A 189 -11.71 -4.88 12.12
C THR A 189 -10.54 -5.26 11.21
N GLU A 190 -9.34 -4.77 11.51
CA GLU A 190 -8.09 -5.05 10.81
C GLU A 190 -8.16 -4.91 9.26
N PRO A 191 -8.68 -3.79 8.70
CA PRO A 191 -8.84 -3.61 7.25
C PRO A 191 -7.52 -3.39 6.49
N GLY A 192 -6.39 -3.39 7.21
CA GLY A 192 -5.07 -3.01 6.71
C GLY A 192 -4.50 -1.81 7.46
N PRO A 193 -3.32 -1.32 7.03
CA PRO A 193 -2.62 -0.25 7.74
C PRO A 193 -3.44 1.06 7.79
N PHE A 194 -3.51 1.65 8.98
CA PHE A 194 -4.03 2.99 9.21
C PHE A 194 -3.16 3.68 10.26
N LEU A 195 -2.59 4.81 9.89
CA LEU A 195 -1.59 5.58 10.64
C LEU A 195 -2.14 6.98 10.95
N PRO A 196 -1.52 7.75 11.86
CA PRO A 196 -2.09 9.02 12.35
C PRO A 196 -2.44 10.04 11.26
N ARG A 197 -1.69 10.06 10.16
CA ARG A 197 -1.89 10.97 9.02
C ARG A 197 -2.51 10.30 7.80
N THR A 198 -2.94 9.03 7.90
CA THR A 198 -3.55 8.31 6.78
C THR A 198 -4.82 9.01 6.28
N VAL A 199 -5.59 9.62 7.19
CA VAL A 199 -6.79 10.39 6.85
C VAL A 199 -6.50 11.60 5.93
N GLU A 200 -5.27 12.10 5.91
CA GLU A 200 -4.89 13.26 5.10
C GLU A 200 -4.61 12.90 3.63
N LEU A 201 -4.50 11.60 3.29
CA LEU A 201 -4.20 11.16 1.93
C LEU A 201 -5.38 11.36 0.97
N GLY A 202 -6.58 11.58 1.47
CA GLY A 202 -7.74 11.83 0.63
C GLY A 202 -9.04 11.90 1.42
N THR A 203 -10.14 11.62 0.75
CA THR A 203 -11.47 11.66 1.35
C THR A 203 -11.73 10.40 2.18
N TYR A 204 -12.20 10.59 3.40
CA TYR A 204 -12.76 9.53 4.24
C TYR A 204 -14.22 9.81 4.54
N LEU A 205 -15.04 8.77 4.47
CA LEU A 205 -16.47 8.81 4.74
C LEU A 205 -16.80 7.79 5.83
N GLY A 206 -17.71 8.16 6.72
CA GLY A 206 -18.15 7.33 7.83
C GLY A 206 -19.67 7.27 7.95
N ILE A 207 -20.17 6.18 8.53
CA ILE A 207 -21.56 6.05 8.97
C ILE A 207 -21.57 6.07 10.48
N ARG A 208 -22.43 6.91 11.07
CA ARG A 208 -22.61 7.01 12.52
C ARG A 208 -23.94 6.40 12.94
N HIS A 209 -23.95 5.70 14.07
CA HIS A 209 -25.16 5.21 14.73
C HIS A 209 -25.12 5.62 16.19
N GLU A 210 -26.15 6.34 16.64
CA GLU A 210 -26.21 6.91 17.99
C GLU A 210 -24.94 7.72 18.35
N GLY A 211 -24.46 8.51 17.38
CA GLY A 211 -23.25 9.33 17.53
C GLY A 211 -21.92 8.58 17.33
N ARG A 212 -21.90 7.24 17.38
CA ARG A 212 -20.68 6.43 17.27
C ARG A 212 -20.35 6.08 15.81
N LEU A 213 -19.09 6.18 15.41
CA LEU A 213 -18.62 5.68 14.12
C LEU A 213 -18.75 4.14 14.04
N VAL A 214 -19.60 3.63 13.13
CA VAL A 214 -19.86 2.19 12.97
C VAL A 214 -19.35 1.60 11.66
N ALA A 215 -19.12 2.41 10.64
CA ALA A 215 -18.47 2.00 9.40
C ALA A 215 -17.68 3.16 8.80
N MET A 216 -16.64 2.87 8.05
CA MET A 216 -15.93 3.86 7.24
C MET A 216 -15.31 3.25 5.98
N ALA A 217 -15.02 4.12 5.03
CA ALA A 217 -14.19 3.86 3.87
C ALA A 217 -13.44 5.15 3.51
N GLY A 218 -12.31 5.04 2.83
CA GLY A 218 -11.60 6.22 2.36
C GLY A 218 -10.66 5.97 1.20
N GLU A 219 -9.91 7.00 0.87
CA GLU A 219 -8.95 7.00 -0.21
C GLU A 219 -7.53 6.69 0.33
N ARG A 220 -6.67 6.08 -0.50
CA ARG A 220 -5.28 5.79 -0.10
C ARG A 220 -4.22 6.07 -1.16
N MET A 221 -4.22 5.38 -2.29
CA MET A 221 -3.35 5.70 -3.45
C MET A 221 -4.14 6.52 -4.46
N ARG A 222 -3.48 7.46 -5.15
CA ARG A 222 -4.08 8.36 -6.14
C ARG A 222 -3.18 8.55 -7.37
N PRO A 223 -2.93 7.48 -8.16
CA PRO A 223 -2.19 7.60 -9.39
C PRO A 223 -2.98 8.41 -10.44
N PRO A 224 -2.33 8.92 -11.51
CA PRO A 224 -2.98 9.78 -12.50
C PRO A 224 -4.29 9.19 -13.06
N GLY A 225 -5.41 9.89 -12.88
CA GLY A 225 -6.74 9.49 -13.35
C GLY A 225 -7.46 8.46 -12.48
N TRP A 226 -6.89 8.08 -11.33
CA TRP A 226 -7.42 7.02 -10.46
C TRP A 226 -7.35 7.39 -8.98
N THR A 227 -8.27 6.81 -8.21
CA THR A 227 -8.25 6.85 -6.76
C THR A 227 -8.54 5.44 -6.22
N GLU A 228 -7.70 4.98 -5.32
CA GLU A 228 -7.87 3.71 -4.62
C GLU A 228 -8.85 3.86 -3.47
N ILE A 229 -9.85 2.96 -3.41
CA ILE A 229 -10.71 2.78 -2.25
C ILE A 229 -10.01 1.86 -1.24
N SER A 230 -9.94 2.28 0.01
CA SER A 230 -9.19 1.63 1.09
C SER A 230 -9.90 1.80 2.44
N ALA A 231 -9.38 1.14 3.47
CA ALA A 231 -9.84 1.23 4.86
C ALA A 231 -11.34 0.95 5.05
N VAL A 232 -11.92 0.13 4.15
CA VAL A 232 -13.33 -0.27 4.21
C VAL A 232 -13.51 -1.20 5.39
N CYS A 233 -14.21 -0.74 6.41
CA CYS A 233 -14.48 -1.54 7.60
C CYS A 233 -15.82 -1.17 8.24
N THR A 234 -16.38 -2.16 8.95
CA THR A 234 -17.65 -2.05 9.65
C THR A 234 -17.56 -2.78 10.97
N HIS A 235 -18.05 -2.14 12.03
CA HIS A 235 -18.15 -2.70 13.37
C HIS A 235 -18.87 -4.06 13.32
N PRO A 236 -18.39 -5.11 14.02
CA PRO A 236 -18.96 -6.45 13.96
C PRO A 236 -20.49 -6.49 14.11
N ASP A 237 -21.04 -5.78 15.09
CA ASP A 237 -22.48 -5.71 15.38
C ASP A 237 -23.33 -5.00 14.29
N PHE A 238 -22.68 -4.34 13.34
CA PHE A 238 -23.32 -3.53 12.29
C PHE A 238 -23.09 -4.10 10.88
N ARG A 239 -22.50 -5.29 10.76
CA ARG A 239 -22.32 -6.00 9.49
C ARG A 239 -23.65 -6.51 8.92
N GLY A 240 -23.69 -6.76 7.62
CA GLY A 240 -24.87 -7.33 6.93
C GLY A 240 -26.02 -6.35 6.68
N ARG A 241 -25.77 -5.06 6.78
CA ARG A 241 -26.78 -3.98 6.61
C ARG A 241 -26.56 -3.14 5.35
N GLY A 242 -25.74 -3.63 4.42
CA GLY A 242 -25.34 -3.01 3.16
C GLY A 242 -24.54 -3.97 2.32
#